data_AF-A0AAE9YTM4-F1
#
_entry.id   AF-A0AAE9YTM4-F1
#
_cell.length_a   1.000
_cell.length_b   1.000
_cell.length_c   1.000
_cell.angle_alpha   90.00
_cell.angle_beta   90.00
_cell.angle_gamma   90.00
#
_symmetry.space_group_name_H-M   'P 1'
#
loop_
_entity.id
_entity.type
_entity.pdbx_description
1 polymer ?
#
loop_
_entity_poly.entity_id
_entity_poly.type
_entity_poly.pdbx_seq_one_letter_code
_entity_poly.pdbx_strand_id
1 'polypeptide(L)'
;MKDIVNNECYSEMLKIQELLNAKLRNDFEIEKVKGREHLARFLTSRVGQLIDELNATGYSFAPCDYSGDINFENSEQSFSNGADMGEGIIIHFHGYSVQATWEGSDKYA
;
A
#
# COMPACT_ATOMS: atom_id res chain seq x y z
N MET A 1 12.13 -21.25 -11.00
CA MET A 1 12.58 -20.54 -12.23
C MET A 1 13.06 -19.19 -11.72
N LYS A 2 14.34 -18.80 -11.87
CA LYS A 2 14.85 -17.57 -11.22
C LYS A 2 13.97 -16.37 -11.55
N ASP A 3 13.14 -15.95 -10.61
CA ASP A 3 12.37 -14.71 -10.64
C ASP A 3 13.38 -13.56 -10.58
N ILE A 4 13.97 -13.24 -11.74
CA ILE A 4 14.84 -12.09 -11.89
C ILE A 4 13.89 -10.90 -11.84
N VAL A 5 13.96 -10.12 -10.76
CA VAL A 5 13.33 -8.80 -10.66
C VAL A 5 13.66 -8.04 -11.94
N ASN A 6 12.67 -7.93 -12.82
CA ASN A 6 12.85 -7.27 -14.10
C ASN A 6 12.82 -5.75 -13.82
N ASN A 7 13.63 -4.97 -14.54
CA ASN A 7 13.78 -3.52 -14.29
C ASN A 7 12.42 -2.79 -14.38
N GLU A 8 11.48 -3.34 -15.16
CA GLU A 8 10.10 -2.89 -15.28
C GLU A 8 9.32 -3.03 -13.96
N CYS A 9 9.37 -4.19 -13.30
CA CYS A 9 8.69 -4.43 -12.02
C CYS A 9 9.24 -3.53 -10.91
N TYR A 10 10.57 -3.33 -10.88
CA TYR A 10 11.20 -2.41 -9.93
C TYR A 10 10.76 -0.96 -10.18
N SER A 11 10.76 -0.52 -11.44
CA SER A 11 10.33 0.84 -11.80
C SER A 11 8.85 1.08 -11.51
N GLU A 12 8.00 0.09 -11.72
CA GLU A 12 6.58 0.13 -11.44
C GLU A 12 6.30 0.22 -9.93
N MET A 13 6.96 -0.63 -9.14
CA MET A 13 6.91 -0.58 -7.67
C MET A 13 7.27 0.81 -7.13
N LEU A 14 8.35 1.41 -7.61
CA LEU A 14 8.76 2.76 -7.21
C LEU A 14 7.72 3.82 -7.59
N LYS A 15 7.13 3.74 -8.79
CA LYS A 15 6.07 4.67 -9.22
C LYS A 15 4.83 4.57 -8.34
N ILE A 16 4.40 3.36 -8.01
CA ILE A 16 3.26 3.13 -7.12
C ILE A 16 3.55 3.72 -5.73
N GLN A 17 4.74 3.45 -5.19
CA GLN A 17 5.15 3.98 -3.89
C GLN A 17 5.18 5.52 -3.88
N GLU A 18 5.75 6.15 -4.91
CA GLU A 18 5.80 7.60 -5.01
C GLU A 18 4.39 8.22 -5.13
N LEU A 19 3.55 7.66 -6.01
CA LEU A 19 2.17 8.11 -6.23
C LEU A 19 1.36 8.08 -4.92
N LEU A 20 1.38 6.94 -4.23
CA LEU A 20 0.62 6.74 -3.00
C LEU A 20 1.13 7.62 -1.86
N ASN A 21 2.46 7.71 -1.67
CA ASN A 21 3.02 8.61 -0.66
C ASN A 21 2.69 10.08 -0.95
N ALA A 22 2.66 10.50 -2.21
CA ALA A 22 2.26 11.86 -2.58
C ALA A 22 0.80 12.16 -2.20
N LYS A 23 -0.11 11.20 -2.46
CA LYS A 23 -1.53 11.31 -2.08
C LYS A 23 -1.70 11.34 -0.56
N LEU A 24 -1.08 10.41 0.17
CA LEU A 24 -1.13 10.35 1.63
C LEU A 24 -0.58 11.63 2.27
N ARG A 25 0.52 12.17 1.75
CA ARG A 25 1.08 13.44 2.23
C ARG A 25 0.09 14.59 2.04
N ASN A 26 -0.55 14.69 0.88
CA ASN A 26 -1.54 15.73 0.62
C ASN A 26 -2.75 15.59 1.56
N ASP A 27 -3.25 14.37 1.72
CA ASP A 27 -4.36 14.09 2.62
C ASP A 27 -4.02 14.45 4.08
N PHE A 28 -2.82 14.11 4.55
CA PHE A 28 -2.36 14.49 5.88
C PHE A 28 -2.32 16.02 6.05
N GLU A 29 -1.75 16.74 5.10
CA GLU A 29 -1.63 18.20 5.18
C GLU A 29 -2.99 18.91 5.23
N ILE A 30 -3.99 18.38 4.51
CA ILE A 30 -5.37 18.90 4.50
C ILE A 30 -6.10 18.55 5.79
N GLU A 31 -5.96 17.31 6.27
CA GLU A 31 -6.79 16.77 7.34
C GLU A 31 -6.20 17.00 8.75
N LYS A 32 -4.90 17.29 8.89
CA LYS A 32 -4.22 17.44 10.19
C LYS A 32 -4.83 18.49 11.12
N VAL A 33 -5.46 19.52 10.55
CA VAL A 33 -6.10 20.60 11.33
C VAL A 33 -7.34 20.14 12.10
N LYS A 34 -7.91 18.99 11.73
CA LYS A 34 -9.12 18.41 12.36
C LYS A 34 -8.80 17.50 13.56
N GLY A 35 -7.51 17.31 13.86
CA GLY A 35 -7.05 16.57 15.03
C GLY A 35 -6.81 15.08 14.79
N ARG A 36 -6.23 14.44 15.81
CA ARG A 36 -5.68 13.07 15.74
C ARG A 36 -6.73 11.97 15.51
N GLU A 37 -7.85 12.03 16.23
CA GLU A 37 -8.93 11.04 16.10
C GLU A 37 -9.54 11.04 14.70
N HIS A 38 -9.67 12.24 14.11
CA HIS A 38 -10.12 12.40 12.75
C HIS A 38 -9.14 11.79 11.74
N LEU A 39 -7.83 12.05 11.89
CA LEU A 39 -6.79 11.48 11.03
C LEU A 39 -6.84 9.94 11.01
N ALA A 40 -6.98 9.29 12.16
CA ALA A 40 -7.05 7.83 12.23
C ALA A 40 -8.28 7.24 11.53
N ARG A 41 -9.46 7.84 11.75
CA ARG A 41 -10.69 7.44 11.06
C ARG A 41 -10.61 7.66 9.56
N PHE A 42 -10.09 8.82 9.16
CA PHE A 42 -9.89 9.16 7.75
C PHE A 42 -8.96 8.14 7.08
N LEU A 43 -7.78 7.90 7.66
CA LEU A 43 -6.77 7.00 7.11
C LEU A 43 -7.31 5.59 6.87
N THR A 44 -8.06 5.05 7.86
CA THR A 44 -8.64 3.71 7.76
C THR A 44 -9.50 3.55 6.50
N SER A 45 -10.33 4.54 6.20
CA SER A 45 -11.15 4.53 4.97
C SER A 45 -10.36 4.87 3.71
N ARG A 46 -9.35 5.74 3.84
CA ARG A 46 -8.60 6.27 2.71
C ARG A 46 -7.71 5.22 2.05
N VAL A 47 -7.09 4.35 2.83
CA VAL A 47 -6.23 3.28 2.31
C VAL A 47 -7.00 2.38 1.33
N GLY A 48 -8.23 1.96 1.70
CA GLY A 48 -9.09 1.19 0.80
C GLY A 48 -9.39 1.92 -0.51
N GLN A 49 -9.73 3.21 -0.44
CA GLN A 49 -9.97 4.02 -1.65
C GLN A 49 -8.72 4.12 -2.54
N LEU A 50 -7.53 4.27 -1.95
CA LEU A 50 -6.29 4.34 -2.71
C LEU A 50 -6.00 3.04 -3.46
N ILE A 51 -6.32 1.90 -2.85
CA ILE A 51 -6.21 0.58 -3.49
C ILE A 51 -7.26 0.42 -4.59
N ASP A 52 -8.50 0.83 -4.36
CA ASP A 52 -9.56 0.81 -5.38
C ASP A 52 -9.19 1.70 -6.59
N GLU A 53 -8.63 2.89 -6.33
CA GLU A 53 -8.11 3.80 -7.36
C GLU A 53 -6.99 3.13 -8.18
N LEU A 54 -6.05 2.43 -7.55
CA LEU A 54 -5.01 1.67 -8.25
C LEU A 54 -5.64 0.54 -9.08
N ASN A 55 -6.55 -0.23 -8.52
CA ASN A 55 -7.18 -1.33 -9.23
C ASN A 55 -7.98 -0.85 -10.45
N ALA A 56 -8.62 0.31 -10.36
CA ALA A 56 -9.29 0.94 -11.49
C ALA A 56 -8.33 1.34 -12.63
N THR A 57 -7.03 1.50 -12.36
CA THR A 57 -5.99 1.77 -13.38
C THR A 57 -5.39 0.51 -14.02
N GLY A 58 -5.85 -0.68 -13.63
CA GLY A 58 -5.42 -1.96 -14.21
C GLY A 58 -4.59 -2.84 -13.26
N TYR A 59 -4.36 -2.41 -12.02
CA TYR A 59 -3.77 -3.28 -10.99
C TYR A 59 -4.80 -4.22 -10.39
N SER A 60 -4.34 -5.21 -9.61
CA SER A 60 -5.21 -6.18 -8.92
C SER A 60 -4.71 -6.45 -7.51
N PHE A 61 -4.62 -5.40 -6.69
CA PHE A 61 -4.24 -5.50 -5.29
C PHE A 61 -5.40 -6.06 -4.45
N ALA A 62 -5.12 -7.13 -3.71
CA ALA A 62 -6.01 -7.74 -2.74
C ALA A 62 -5.40 -7.66 -1.31
N PRO A 63 -6.24 -7.62 -0.26
CA PRO A 63 -5.74 -7.56 1.12
C PRO A 63 -4.92 -8.80 1.50
N CYS A 64 -3.78 -8.58 2.15
CA CYS A 64 -2.96 -9.63 2.76
C CYS A 64 -3.14 -9.70 4.28
N ASP A 65 -3.07 -8.54 4.92
CA ASP A 65 -3.15 -8.42 6.37
C ASP A 65 -3.67 -7.02 6.74
N TYR A 66 -4.38 -6.96 7.87
CA TYR A 66 -4.90 -5.74 8.45
C TYR A 66 -4.74 -5.79 9.97
N SER A 67 -3.87 -4.93 10.49
CA SER A 67 -3.73 -4.67 11.93
C SER A 67 -4.00 -3.20 12.21
N GLY A 68 -5.19 -2.73 11.82
CA GLY A 68 -5.61 -1.36 12.05
C GLY A 68 -5.55 -0.97 13.53
N ASP A 69 -5.08 0.25 13.79
CA ASP A 69 -4.96 0.83 15.13
C ASP A 69 -5.73 2.17 15.17
N ILE A 70 -6.33 2.48 16.33
CA ILE A 70 -6.97 3.77 16.60
C ILE A 70 -5.95 4.92 16.58
N ASN A 71 -4.67 4.61 16.80
CA ASN A 71 -3.52 5.47 16.56
C ASN A 71 -3.04 5.23 15.13
N PHE A 72 -3.26 6.22 14.27
CA PHE A 72 -2.90 6.10 12.87
C PHE A 72 -1.40 5.77 12.67
N GLU A 73 -0.52 6.21 13.56
CA GLU A 73 0.92 5.93 13.46
C GLU A 73 1.26 4.44 13.57
N ASN A 74 0.40 3.63 14.20
CA ASN A 74 0.58 2.20 14.35
C ASN A 74 -0.34 1.40 13.39
N SER A 75 -1.17 2.09 12.62
CA SER A 75 -2.09 1.41 11.71
C SER A 75 -1.30 0.82 10.56
N GLU A 76 -1.39 -0.49 10.42
CA GLU A 76 -0.76 -1.21 9.32
C GLU A 76 -1.78 -1.94 8.46
N GLN A 77 -1.61 -1.85 7.15
CA GLN A 77 -2.44 -2.54 6.16
C GLN A 77 -1.58 -2.96 4.98
N SER A 78 -1.70 -4.21 4.55
CA SER A 78 -0.89 -4.75 3.46
C SER A 78 -1.75 -5.32 2.35
N PHE A 79 -1.33 -5.10 1.11
CA PHE A 79 -2.00 -5.57 -0.09
C PHE A 79 -0.98 -6.16 -1.07
N SER A 80 -1.35 -7.21 -1.81
CA SER A 80 -0.49 -7.81 -2.83
C SER A 80 -1.24 -7.97 -4.16
N ASN A 81 -0.52 -7.95 -5.28
CA ASN A 81 -1.11 -8.13 -6.62
C ASN A 81 -0.66 -9.41 -7.34
N GLY A 82 0.06 -10.30 -6.65
CA GLY A 82 0.43 -11.61 -7.17
C GLY A 82 -0.75 -12.58 -7.27
N ALA A 83 -0.48 -13.75 -7.86
CA ALA A 83 -1.47 -14.80 -8.01
C ALA A 83 -1.90 -15.36 -6.63
N ASP A 84 -0.94 -15.53 -5.73
CA ASP A 84 -1.17 -15.90 -4.35
C ASP A 84 -0.96 -14.72 -3.39
N MET A 85 -1.58 -14.82 -2.21
CA MET A 85 -1.48 -13.81 -1.15
C MET A 85 -0.02 -13.65 -0.70
N GLY A 86 0.49 -12.43 -0.73
CA GLY A 86 1.88 -12.14 -0.38
C GLY A 86 2.89 -12.35 -1.51
N GLU A 87 2.44 -12.49 -2.76
CA GLU A 87 3.30 -12.53 -3.94
C GLU A 87 3.15 -11.26 -4.80
N GLY A 88 4.11 -11.03 -5.70
CA GLY A 88 4.12 -9.89 -6.62
C GLY A 88 4.56 -8.60 -5.94
N ILE A 89 3.96 -7.47 -6.33
CA ILE A 89 4.13 -6.20 -5.62
C ILE A 89 3.30 -6.27 -4.35
N ILE A 90 3.94 -6.02 -3.21
CA ILE A 90 3.33 -5.88 -1.91
C ILE A 90 3.39 -4.41 -1.51
N ILE A 91 2.24 -3.83 -1.22
CA ILE A 91 2.08 -2.46 -0.71
C ILE A 91 1.78 -2.57 0.78
N HIS A 92 2.67 -2.05 1.62
CA HIS A 92 2.51 -1.97 3.06
C HIS A 92 2.32 -0.52 3.48
N PHE A 93 1.12 -0.21 3.95
CA PHE A 93 0.79 1.06 4.57
C PHE A 93 1.16 1.00 6.05
N HIS A 94 1.88 2.02 6.51
CA HIS A 94 2.17 2.26 7.91
C HIS A 94 1.89 3.74 8.21
N GLY A 95 0.75 4.00 8.84
CA GLY A 95 0.20 5.35 8.96
C GLY A 95 0.03 6.06 7.62
N TYR A 96 0.46 7.32 7.54
CA TYR A 96 0.43 8.12 6.32
C TYR A 96 1.67 7.93 5.42
N SER A 97 2.28 6.74 5.49
CA SER A 97 3.38 6.35 4.63
C SER A 97 3.11 4.99 4.02
N VAL A 98 3.72 4.74 2.86
CA VAL A 98 3.63 3.45 2.19
C VAL A 98 4.99 3.00 1.69
N GLN A 99 5.23 1.70 1.81
CA GLN A 99 6.38 1.03 1.23
C GLN A 99 5.88 -0.03 0.25
N ALA A 100 6.44 -0.02 -0.96
CA ALA A 100 6.21 -1.08 -1.93
C ALA A 100 7.44 -2.00 -1.96
N THR A 101 7.18 -3.31 -1.93
CA THR A 101 8.20 -4.36 -2.02
C THR A 101 7.79 -5.37 -3.08
N TRP A 102 8.72 -6.20 -3.52
CA TRP A 102 8.44 -7.30 -4.43
C TRP A 102 8.78 -8.62 -3.76
N GLU A 103 7.86 -9.57 -3.83
CA GLU A 103 8.07 -10.94 -3.39
C GLU A 103 7.84 -11.90 -4.56
N GLY A 104 8.84 -12.72 -4.87
CA GLY A 104 8.78 -13.71 -5.94
C GLY A 104 7.98 -14.95 -5.53
N SER A 105 7.47 -15.65 -6.53
CA SER A 105 6.64 -16.86 -6.38
C SER A 105 7.43 -18.12 -5.96
N ASP A 106 8.76 -18.08 -6.07
CA ASP A 106 9.65 -19.24 -5.80
C ASP A 106 10.00 -19.42 -4.30
N LYS A 107 9.29 -18.77 -3.35
CA LYS A 107 9.67 -18.78 -1.92
C LYS A 107 9.59 -20.16 -1.24
N TYR A 108 8.90 -21.12 -1.88
CA TYR A 108 8.71 -22.50 -1.39
C TYR A 108 9.08 -23.59 -2.41
N ALA A 109 9.80 -23.26 -3.49
CA ALA A 109 10.19 -24.21 -4.54
C ALA A 109 11.55 -24.89 -4.30
#